data_AF-V5IL72-F1
#
_entry.id   AF-V5IL72-F1
#
_cell.length_a   1.000
_cell.length_b   1.000
_cell.length_c   1.000
_cell.angle_alpha   90.00
_cell.angle_beta   90.00
_cell.angle_gamma   90.00
#
_symmetry.space_group_name_H-M   'P 1'
#
loop_
_entity.id
_entity.type
_entity.pdbx_description
1 polymer ?
#
loop_
_entity_poly.entity_id
_entity_poly.type
_entity_poly.pdbx_seq_one_letter_code
_entity_poly.pdbx_strand_id
1 'polypeptide(L)'
;MGDASQPRTIHGPPRLLDIQTTVPDPRILFMKNVSIPLKSSPFPIRANIYLPKPCASSPGLDVNEPQPEVQSKKYPVIVTYGPYGKDIPYSSFHPGSFAEVNAEQRSEFSAWETPDPVYWCKQGYAVVRADERGTGQSPGLLDTMSKDTSDAFCQVIEWCAEQEWSNGKVGLLGVSYYAGSQWRVAARRPKGLAAIIPWEGMSDYYRDRCRHGGILSNNFIDIWWNRQVLVNQYGLPGRSELKFPPDGPSARGQEDTIEGDLSEEQLVSNRNDQTKDNEAHRFRDEDYYASKEYRLEDIEVPVLSVANWGGITLHLRGNVLGYTYAGSRFKYLRFITGRHDLPFYYKEHVELQKSFLDAFLKGEDKVGWSIPDKVSPIEVTLRKGNVGFNDAEKEKAYKRRNEGQWPLYSTEYTDFYLGSDHTLSRNRPDPTMPAQIGYKALESLDKPELVQFVTAPFEKETEITGHIVAHLNVSVTPENTQNEADIDLFLTIRHIDRSGNEVFYTGTAGDPVPVCKGWLRVSNRKVHEENPRHKPWLPFREYFSTDVLPVKAGEVYGVDVELWPTNVVVGVGGGILLEVSSGDTQGAGIFQHNSETDRPASKFAGQNHIHFGEGFDNYVTLPIIPEHI
;
A
#
# COMPACT_ATOMS: atom_id res chain seq x y z
N MET A 1 24.17 17.45 4.95
CA MET A 1 24.97 16.40 4.28
C MET A 1 25.96 15.86 5.30
N GLY A 2 25.65 14.72 5.91
CA GLY A 2 26.63 13.96 6.69
C GLY A 2 27.27 12.94 5.76
N ASP A 3 28.60 12.91 5.75
CA ASP A 3 29.44 11.96 5.03
C ASP A 3 28.96 10.51 5.27
N ALA A 4 28.51 9.84 4.21
CA ALA A 4 28.02 8.46 4.25
C ALA A 4 29.14 7.40 4.31
N SER A 5 30.41 7.82 4.42
CA SER A 5 31.57 6.91 4.35
C SER A 5 32.15 6.47 5.69
N GLN A 6 31.68 7.00 6.84
CA GLN A 6 32.07 6.47 8.15
C GLN A 6 30.99 5.54 8.73
N PRO A 7 31.35 4.34 9.22
CA PRO A 7 30.40 3.46 9.89
C PRO A 7 29.85 4.18 11.13
N ARG A 8 28.57 4.56 11.10
CA ARG A 8 27.90 5.11 12.29
C ARG A 8 27.93 4.05 13.39
N THR A 9 28.45 4.42 14.56
CA THR A 9 28.33 3.60 15.76
C THR A 9 26.87 3.54 16.15
N ILE A 10 26.22 2.38 15.94
CA ILE A 10 24.85 2.16 16.43
C ILE A 10 24.95 1.92 17.94
N HIS A 11 24.31 2.79 18.72
CA HIS A 11 24.32 2.68 20.17
C HIS A 11 23.34 1.59 20.61
N GLY A 12 23.87 0.49 21.12
CA GLY A 12 23.08 -0.58 21.75
C GLY A 12 22.83 -0.33 23.23
N PRO A 13 21.98 -1.14 23.89
CA PRO A 13 21.86 -1.10 25.34
C PRO A 13 23.21 -1.43 26.02
N PRO A 14 23.42 -0.99 27.27
CA PRO A 14 24.62 -1.33 28.05
C PRO A 14 24.83 -2.85 28.19
N ARG A 15 23.73 -3.62 28.12
CA ARG A 15 23.71 -5.08 28.17
C ARG A 15 22.49 -5.61 27.41
N LEU A 16 22.72 -6.50 26.44
CA LEU A 16 21.64 -7.29 25.84
C LEU A 16 21.19 -8.38 26.82
N LEU A 17 19.88 -8.45 27.04
CA LEU A 17 19.26 -9.43 27.92
C LEU A 17 18.62 -10.53 27.06
N ASP A 18 18.92 -11.80 27.34
CA ASP A 18 18.16 -12.90 26.75
C ASP A 18 16.87 -13.09 27.56
N ILE A 19 15.78 -12.49 27.08
CA ILE A 19 14.52 -12.39 27.82
C ILE A 19 13.47 -13.19 27.06
N GLN A 20 13.03 -14.29 27.67
CA GLN A 20 11.86 -15.00 27.21
C GLN A 20 10.93 -15.23 28.40
N THR A 21 9.68 -14.83 28.25
CA THR A 21 8.64 -15.09 29.26
C THR A 21 7.54 -15.93 28.64
N THR A 22 7.29 -17.10 29.21
CA THR A 22 6.10 -17.89 28.86
C THR A 22 4.91 -17.32 29.62
N VAL A 23 3.92 -16.81 28.89
CA VAL A 23 2.70 -16.23 29.46
C VAL A 23 1.60 -17.31 29.47
N PRO A 24 1.01 -17.64 30.63
CA PRO A 24 -0.07 -18.62 30.69
C PRO A 24 -1.33 -18.10 29.98
N ASP A 25 -1.82 -18.84 28.99
CA ASP A 25 -3.12 -18.63 28.36
C ASP A 25 -3.80 -19.99 28.11
N PRO A 26 -5.10 -20.19 28.40
CA PRO A 26 -5.74 -21.50 28.23
C PRO A 26 -5.87 -21.96 26.78
N ARG A 27 -5.83 -21.05 25.79
CA ARG A 27 -6.07 -21.31 24.36
C ARG A 27 -4.76 -21.54 23.59
N ILE A 28 -3.68 -20.88 23.99
CA ILE A 28 -2.39 -20.88 23.27
C ILE A 28 -1.18 -20.98 24.21
N LEU A 29 -0.05 -21.42 23.67
CA LEU A 29 1.25 -21.27 24.33
C LEU A 29 1.89 -19.99 23.80
N PHE A 30 2.02 -18.97 24.67
CA PHE A 30 2.57 -17.68 24.30
C PHE A 30 3.96 -17.50 24.92
N MET A 31 4.98 -17.29 24.07
CA MET A 31 6.33 -16.91 24.45
C MET A 31 6.58 -15.47 24.02
N LYS A 32 6.80 -14.58 25.00
CA LYS A 32 7.01 -13.14 24.78
C LYS A 32 8.50 -12.82 24.75
N ASN A 33 8.88 -11.87 23.89
CA ASN A 33 10.23 -11.27 23.77
C ASN A 33 11.37 -12.19 23.30
N VAL A 34 11.05 -13.32 22.68
CA VAL A 34 12.04 -14.28 22.16
C VAL A 34 13.10 -13.59 21.31
N SER A 35 14.37 -13.88 21.61
CA SER A 35 15.56 -13.39 20.92
C SER A 35 15.78 -14.16 19.62
N ILE A 36 15.62 -13.50 18.47
CA ILE A 36 16.02 -14.06 17.18
C ILE A 36 17.40 -13.52 16.83
N PRO A 37 18.47 -14.35 16.85
CA PRO A 37 19.80 -13.91 16.51
C PRO A 37 19.91 -13.56 15.03
N LEU A 38 20.63 -12.49 14.71
CA LEU A 38 20.96 -12.11 13.34
C LEU A 38 22.44 -12.43 13.04
N LYS A 39 22.69 -12.95 11.84
CA LYS A 39 24.02 -13.09 11.24
C LYS A 39 24.58 -11.73 10.81
N SER A 40 23.72 -10.80 10.39
CA SER A 40 24.11 -9.47 9.87
C SER A 40 24.26 -8.40 10.95
N SER A 41 23.91 -8.69 12.21
CA SER A 41 23.98 -7.69 13.28
C SER A 41 24.28 -8.33 14.64
N PRO A 42 25.03 -7.65 15.52
CA PRO A 42 25.18 -8.09 16.92
C PRO A 42 23.89 -7.95 17.74
N PHE A 43 22.87 -7.26 17.22
CA PHE A 43 21.59 -7.04 17.88
C PHE A 43 20.55 -8.07 17.44
N PRO A 44 19.80 -8.69 18.36
CA PRO A 44 18.73 -9.61 18.01
C PRO A 44 17.49 -8.84 17.54
N ILE A 45 16.59 -9.56 16.87
CA ILE A 45 15.19 -9.15 16.72
C ILE A 45 14.37 -9.73 17.87
N ARG A 46 13.48 -8.94 18.46
CA ARG A 46 12.52 -9.40 19.48
C ARG A 46 11.22 -9.82 18.84
N ALA A 47 10.77 -11.01 19.19
CA ALA A 47 9.53 -11.58 18.67
C ALA A 47 8.62 -12.14 19.78
N ASN A 48 7.33 -12.09 19.50
CA ASN A 48 6.29 -12.80 20.24
C ASN A 48 5.90 -14.04 19.42
N ILE A 49 5.89 -15.21 20.06
CA ILE A 49 5.60 -16.50 19.44
C ILE A 49 4.37 -17.10 20.09
N TYR A 50 3.39 -17.42 19.26
CA TYR A 50 2.13 -18.03 19.65
C TYR A 50 2.04 -19.42 19.01
N LEU A 51 1.92 -20.45 19.84
CA LEU A 51 1.84 -21.83 19.40
C LEU A 51 0.48 -22.44 19.78
N PRO A 52 -0.08 -23.32 18.93
CA PRO A 52 -1.24 -24.11 19.29
C PRO A 52 -0.96 -24.95 20.54
N LYS A 53 -1.90 -24.97 21.49
CA LYS A 53 -1.86 -25.94 22.58
C LYS A 53 -2.37 -27.31 22.10
N PRO A 54 -1.70 -28.42 22.45
CA PRO A 54 -2.26 -29.75 22.25
C PRO A 54 -3.59 -29.82 23.00
N CYS A 55 -4.68 -30.08 22.29
CA CYS A 55 -5.98 -30.25 22.92
C CYS A 55 -5.94 -31.52 23.77
N ALA A 56 -6.25 -31.43 25.06
CA ALA A 56 -6.39 -32.60 25.95
C ALA A 56 -7.62 -33.47 25.58
N SER A 57 -8.42 -33.07 24.61
CA SER A 57 -9.65 -33.74 24.19
C SER A 57 -9.67 -33.99 22.68
N SER A 58 -8.95 -35.04 22.27
CA SER A 58 -9.58 -35.91 21.26
C SER A 58 -10.73 -36.61 21.99
N PRO A 59 -12.00 -36.46 21.58
CA PRO A 59 -13.09 -37.16 22.23
C PRO A 59 -12.89 -38.67 22.00
N GLY A 60 -12.42 -39.38 23.03
CA GLY A 60 -12.22 -40.82 23.00
C GLY A 60 -11.01 -41.40 23.73
N LEU A 61 -10.08 -40.60 24.30
CA LEU A 61 -8.99 -41.16 25.12
C LEU A 61 -9.33 -41.16 26.61
N ASP A 62 -9.35 -42.37 27.17
CA ASP A 62 -9.51 -42.66 28.60
C ASP A 62 -8.33 -42.09 29.39
N VAL A 63 -8.62 -41.51 30.56
CA VAL A 63 -7.68 -40.72 31.38
C VAL A 63 -6.61 -41.57 32.10
N ASN A 64 -6.53 -42.86 31.81
CA ASN A 64 -5.66 -43.83 32.49
C ASN A 64 -4.69 -44.59 31.57
N GLU A 65 -4.60 -44.26 30.27
CA GLU A 65 -3.54 -44.80 29.41
C GLU A 65 -2.29 -43.89 29.42
N PRO A 66 -1.07 -44.45 29.46
CA PRO A 66 0.14 -43.65 29.28
C PRO A 66 0.04 -42.93 27.94
N GLN A 67 0.12 -41.59 27.98
CA GLN A 67 0.01 -40.80 26.75
C GLN A 67 1.04 -41.31 25.74
N PRO A 68 0.63 -41.69 24.52
CA PRO A 68 1.59 -42.03 23.48
C PRO A 68 2.55 -40.86 23.36
N GLU A 69 3.86 -41.15 23.28
CA GLU A 69 4.91 -40.15 23.08
C GLU A 69 4.39 -39.11 22.08
N VAL A 70 4.14 -37.88 22.57
CA VAL A 70 3.62 -36.81 21.73
C VAL A 70 4.71 -36.55 20.69
N GLN A 71 4.56 -37.13 19.50
CA GLN A 71 5.30 -36.66 18.34
C GLN A 71 5.12 -35.15 18.32
N SER A 72 6.23 -34.42 18.52
CA SER A 72 6.26 -32.97 18.51
C SER A 72 5.53 -32.49 17.25
N LYS A 73 4.29 -32.04 17.41
CA LYS A 73 3.47 -31.62 16.29
C LYS A 73 4.10 -30.35 15.72
N LYS A 74 4.59 -30.43 14.49
CA LYS A 74 5.17 -29.30 13.76
C LYS A 74 4.08 -28.50 13.08
N TYR A 75 4.20 -27.18 13.09
CA TYR A 75 3.21 -26.25 12.59
C TYR A 75 3.77 -25.42 11.41
N PRO A 76 2.96 -25.13 10.39
CA PRO A 76 3.24 -24.01 9.50
C PRO A 76 3.27 -22.69 10.28
N VAL A 77 4.09 -21.74 9.82
CA VAL A 77 4.33 -20.49 10.56
C VAL A 77 3.82 -19.29 9.77
N ILE A 78 3.05 -18.42 10.41
CA ILE A 78 2.70 -17.10 9.89
C ILE A 78 3.58 -16.07 10.57
N VAL A 79 4.28 -15.24 9.80
CA VAL A 79 5.21 -14.24 10.33
C VAL A 79 4.80 -12.82 9.93
N THR A 80 4.81 -11.91 10.90
CA THR A 80 4.77 -10.46 10.69
C THR A 80 6.01 -9.79 11.28
N TYR A 81 6.52 -8.78 10.58
CA TYR A 81 7.71 -8.01 10.95
C TYR A 81 7.50 -6.56 10.55
N GLY A 82 7.55 -5.63 11.52
CA GLY A 82 7.29 -4.22 11.25
C GLY A 82 7.44 -3.31 12.47
N PRO A 83 7.26 -1.99 12.27
CA PRO A 83 7.68 -0.96 13.23
C PRO A 83 6.59 -0.56 14.24
N TYR A 84 5.39 -1.14 14.16
CA TYR A 84 4.23 -0.66 14.92
C TYR A 84 4.13 -1.17 16.35
N GLY A 85 5.09 -1.99 16.79
CA GLY A 85 5.13 -2.50 18.15
C GLY A 85 4.32 -3.77 18.31
N LYS A 86 5.01 -4.90 18.40
CA LYS A 86 4.45 -6.24 18.57
C LYS A 86 3.68 -6.42 19.88
N ASP A 87 3.72 -5.47 20.81
CA ASP A 87 3.03 -5.53 22.10
C ASP A 87 1.85 -4.55 22.18
N ILE A 88 1.62 -3.73 21.15
CA ILE A 88 0.53 -2.74 21.16
C ILE A 88 -0.81 -3.42 20.84
N PRO A 89 -1.78 -3.44 21.78
CA PRO A 89 -3.08 -4.05 21.52
C PRO A 89 -3.90 -3.20 20.55
N TYR A 90 -4.60 -3.85 19.60
CA TYR A 90 -5.51 -3.17 18.68
C TYR A 90 -6.60 -2.40 19.47
N SER A 91 -7.12 -2.99 20.55
CA SER A 91 -8.10 -2.35 21.43
C SER A 91 -7.67 -0.98 21.98
N SER A 92 -6.37 -0.75 22.14
CA SER A 92 -5.79 0.53 22.54
C SER A 92 -5.40 1.38 21.33
N PHE A 93 -4.84 0.75 20.29
CA PHE A 93 -4.35 1.41 19.09
C PHE A 93 -5.46 2.14 18.32
N HIS A 94 -6.62 1.51 18.12
CA HIS A 94 -7.77 2.13 17.47
C HIS A 94 -9.08 1.54 18.02
N PRO A 95 -9.55 2.00 19.21
CA PRO A 95 -10.65 1.36 19.94
C PRO A 95 -11.96 1.29 19.14
N GLY A 96 -12.31 2.38 18.43
CA GLY A 96 -13.52 2.44 17.61
C GLY A 96 -13.55 1.38 16.51
N SER A 97 -12.46 1.26 15.75
CA SER A 97 -12.35 0.21 14.72
C SER A 97 -12.31 -1.20 15.33
N PHE A 98 -11.58 -1.40 16.42
CA PHE A 98 -11.52 -2.70 17.11
C PHE A 98 -12.90 -3.20 17.58
N ALA A 99 -13.83 -2.29 17.88
CA ALA A 99 -15.20 -2.66 18.25
C ALA A 99 -15.97 -3.31 17.08
N GLU A 100 -15.63 -2.96 15.84
CA GLU A 100 -16.24 -3.45 14.60
C GLU A 100 -15.56 -4.72 14.05
N VAL A 101 -14.35 -5.05 14.51
CA VAL A 101 -13.64 -6.28 14.12
C VAL A 101 -14.48 -7.50 14.46
N ASN A 102 -14.52 -8.46 13.52
CA ASN A 102 -15.21 -9.73 13.70
C ASN A 102 -14.80 -10.39 15.03
N ALA A 103 -15.78 -10.80 15.84
CA ALA A 103 -15.55 -11.38 17.15
C ALA A 103 -14.61 -12.62 17.13
N GLU A 104 -14.59 -13.40 16.04
CA GLU A 104 -13.67 -14.53 15.90
C GLU A 104 -12.21 -14.11 15.70
N GLN A 105 -11.98 -12.87 15.22
CA GLN A 105 -10.66 -12.27 15.01
C GLN A 105 -10.27 -11.31 16.14
N ARG A 106 -10.97 -11.36 17.26
CA ARG A 106 -10.83 -10.40 18.35
C ARG A 106 -10.38 -11.08 19.64
N SER A 107 -9.14 -10.83 20.03
CA SER A 107 -8.56 -11.27 21.30
C SER A 107 -7.76 -10.13 21.94
N GLU A 108 -7.29 -10.34 23.16
CA GLU A 108 -6.35 -9.45 23.84
C GLU A 108 -4.98 -9.37 23.15
N PHE A 109 -4.68 -10.32 22.26
CA PHE A 109 -3.43 -10.39 21.51
C PHE A 109 -3.52 -9.79 20.10
N SER A 110 -4.72 -9.40 19.65
CA SER A 110 -4.90 -8.77 18.35
C SER A 110 -4.10 -7.47 18.29
N ALA A 111 -3.36 -7.26 17.20
CA ALA A 111 -2.68 -6.00 16.90
C ALA A 111 -3.09 -5.51 15.52
N TRP A 112 -3.10 -4.18 15.36
CA TRP A 112 -3.44 -3.49 14.13
C TRP A 112 -2.71 -4.09 12.92
N GLU A 113 -3.46 -4.38 11.85
CA GLU A 113 -2.95 -4.90 10.56
C GLU A 113 -2.30 -6.30 10.59
N THR A 114 -2.42 -7.03 11.70
CA THR A 114 -1.84 -8.37 11.86
C THR A 114 -2.92 -9.43 12.08
N PRO A 115 -2.65 -10.70 11.70
CA PRO A 115 -3.55 -11.82 11.99
C PRO A 115 -3.72 -12.05 13.50
N ASP A 116 -4.92 -12.38 13.95
CA ASP A 116 -5.18 -12.69 15.36
C ASP A 116 -4.55 -14.04 15.77
N PRO A 117 -3.59 -14.08 16.70
CA PRO A 117 -2.86 -15.29 16.98
C PRO A 117 -3.73 -16.38 17.63
N VAL A 118 -4.80 -16.03 18.36
CA VAL A 118 -5.68 -17.02 18.99
C VAL A 118 -6.47 -17.78 17.92
N TYR A 119 -7.04 -17.06 16.95
CA TYR A 119 -7.73 -17.68 15.81
C TYR A 119 -6.78 -18.58 15.02
N TRP A 120 -5.63 -18.05 14.58
CA TRP A 120 -4.73 -18.80 13.70
C TRP A 120 -4.06 -20.00 14.40
N CYS A 121 -3.80 -19.91 15.71
CA CYS A 121 -3.38 -21.08 16.50
C CYS A 121 -4.46 -22.17 16.53
N LYS A 122 -5.74 -21.78 16.68
CA LYS A 122 -6.87 -22.74 16.59
C LYS A 122 -6.95 -23.40 15.22
N GLN A 123 -6.55 -22.71 14.15
CA GLN A 123 -6.42 -23.26 12.80
C GLN A 123 -5.15 -24.11 12.58
N GLY A 124 -4.33 -24.32 13.61
CA GLY A 124 -3.14 -25.15 13.54
C GLY A 124 -1.90 -24.46 12.94
N TYR A 125 -1.83 -23.13 13.02
CA TYR A 125 -0.63 -22.35 12.66
C TYR A 125 0.12 -21.91 13.92
N ALA A 126 1.45 -21.86 13.83
CA ALA A 126 2.23 -21.00 14.70
C ALA A 126 2.16 -19.57 14.17
N VAL A 127 2.11 -18.58 15.05
CA VAL A 127 2.16 -17.16 14.67
C VAL A 127 3.35 -16.50 15.33
N VAL A 128 4.15 -15.77 14.56
CA VAL A 128 5.30 -15.00 15.04
C VAL A 128 5.08 -13.54 14.67
N ARG A 129 5.12 -12.65 15.67
CA ARG A 129 5.05 -11.20 15.48
C ARG A 129 6.32 -10.56 16.01
N ALA A 130 7.09 -9.94 15.14
CA ALA A 130 8.40 -9.40 15.45
C ALA A 130 8.46 -7.88 15.29
N ASP A 131 9.15 -7.23 16.22
CA ASP A 131 9.48 -5.81 16.11
C ASP A 131 10.61 -5.63 15.11
N GLU A 132 10.42 -4.71 14.16
CA GLU A 132 11.49 -4.33 13.25
C GLU A 132 12.69 -3.75 14.00
N ARG A 133 13.89 -3.99 13.47
CA ARG A 133 15.14 -3.41 13.98
C ARG A 133 14.97 -1.91 14.31
N GLY A 134 15.39 -1.52 15.52
CA GLY A 134 15.31 -0.13 15.99
C GLY A 134 13.95 0.29 16.53
N THR A 135 12.96 -0.61 16.59
CA THR A 135 11.61 -0.34 17.12
C THR A 135 11.22 -1.31 18.23
N GLY A 136 10.24 -0.91 19.04
CA GLY A 136 9.65 -1.74 20.06
C GLY A 136 10.71 -2.23 21.05
N GLN A 137 10.91 -3.54 21.12
CA GLN A 137 11.93 -4.17 21.95
C GLN A 137 13.19 -4.59 21.16
N SER A 138 13.23 -4.39 19.84
CA SER A 138 14.35 -4.74 18.96
C SER A 138 15.39 -3.60 18.88
N PRO A 139 16.60 -3.76 19.44
CA PRO A 139 17.65 -2.74 19.32
C PRO A 139 18.14 -2.59 17.88
N GLY A 140 18.70 -1.42 17.56
CA GLY A 140 19.34 -1.14 16.28
C GLY A 140 19.03 0.24 15.74
N LEU A 141 19.34 0.42 14.45
CA LEU A 141 19.02 1.64 13.71
C LEU A 141 17.56 1.61 13.27
N LEU A 142 16.80 2.64 13.64
CA LEU A 142 15.45 2.89 13.11
C LEU A 142 15.56 3.45 11.69
N ASP A 143 15.43 2.58 10.70
CA ASP A 143 15.41 2.95 9.28
C ASP A 143 14.39 2.07 8.55
N THR A 144 13.11 2.46 8.69
CA THR A 144 12.02 1.62 8.22
C THR A 144 12.10 1.40 6.72
N MET A 145 11.67 0.22 6.26
CA MET A 145 11.62 -0.11 4.83
C MET A 145 12.98 -0.04 4.11
N SER A 146 14.09 -0.09 4.86
CA SER A 146 15.46 -0.10 4.35
C SER A 146 15.91 -1.47 3.87
N LYS A 147 17.08 -1.49 3.24
CA LYS A 147 17.76 -2.73 2.87
C LYS A 147 18.05 -3.59 4.10
N ASP A 148 18.59 -2.99 5.16
CA ASP A 148 18.99 -3.72 6.38
C ASP A 148 17.80 -4.33 7.10
N THR A 149 16.64 -3.68 7.07
CA THR A 149 15.42 -4.24 7.68
C THR A 149 14.87 -5.38 6.86
N SER A 150 15.00 -5.34 5.53
CA SER A 150 14.69 -6.47 4.64
C SER A 150 15.68 -7.64 4.83
N ASP A 151 16.96 -7.35 5.06
CA ASP A 151 18.01 -8.33 5.37
C ASP A 151 17.75 -9.05 6.71
N ALA A 152 17.33 -8.30 7.73
CA ALA A 152 16.91 -8.86 9.02
C ALA A 152 15.64 -9.70 8.86
N PHE A 153 14.65 -9.25 8.08
CA PHE A 153 13.41 -9.99 7.89
C PHE A 153 13.63 -11.36 7.22
N CYS A 154 14.53 -11.46 6.23
CA CYS A 154 14.92 -12.77 5.67
C CYS A 154 15.45 -13.72 6.75
N GLN A 155 16.26 -13.24 7.68
CA GLN A 155 16.83 -14.07 8.74
C GLN A 155 15.79 -14.44 9.80
N VAL A 156 14.82 -13.58 10.08
CA VAL A 156 13.65 -13.90 10.91
C VAL A 156 12.85 -15.05 10.29
N ILE A 157 12.61 -15.00 8.98
CA ILE A 157 11.92 -16.08 8.23
C ILE A 157 12.71 -17.39 8.32
N GLU A 158 14.01 -17.36 8.02
CA GLU A 158 14.88 -18.53 8.08
C GLU A 158 14.91 -19.15 9.48
N TRP A 159 15.04 -18.32 10.51
CA TRP A 159 15.02 -18.76 11.90
C TRP A 159 13.68 -19.42 12.25
N CYS A 160 12.55 -18.83 11.86
CA CYS A 160 11.23 -19.39 12.09
C CYS A 160 11.04 -20.75 11.38
N ALA A 161 11.63 -20.93 10.20
CA ALA A 161 11.58 -22.19 9.46
C ALA A 161 12.39 -23.31 10.13
N GLU A 162 13.41 -22.96 10.92
CA GLU A 162 14.35 -23.92 11.51
C GLU A 162 13.99 -24.35 12.94
N GLN A 163 12.93 -23.78 13.54
CA GLN A 163 12.51 -24.12 14.90
C GLN A 163 11.94 -25.54 14.99
N GLU A 164 12.10 -26.20 16.15
CA GLU A 164 11.65 -27.57 16.36
C GLU A 164 10.12 -27.75 16.22
N TRP A 165 9.36 -26.72 16.56
CA TRP A 165 7.90 -26.66 16.41
C TRP A 165 7.46 -26.25 14.99
N SER A 166 8.38 -25.89 14.10
CA SER A 166 8.08 -25.48 12.73
C SER A 166 8.11 -26.66 11.76
N ASN A 167 7.19 -26.67 10.80
CA ASN A 167 7.21 -27.62 9.69
C ASN A 167 8.15 -27.20 8.55
N GLY A 168 8.88 -26.10 8.70
CA GLY A 168 9.80 -25.55 7.71
C GLY A 168 9.16 -24.62 6.68
N LYS A 169 7.84 -24.42 6.71
CA LYS A 169 7.11 -23.54 5.78
C LYS A 169 6.58 -22.31 6.48
N VAL A 170 7.05 -21.15 6.03
CA VAL A 170 6.67 -19.83 6.51
C VAL A 170 5.79 -19.14 5.47
N GLY A 171 4.68 -18.55 5.91
CA GLY A 171 3.86 -17.66 5.12
C GLY A 171 3.83 -16.26 5.71
N LEU A 172 3.71 -15.26 4.86
CA LEU A 172 3.57 -13.87 5.29
C LEU A 172 2.13 -13.40 5.06
N LEU A 173 1.56 -12.75 6.07
CA LEU A 173 0.19 -12.25 6.06
C LEU A 173 0.11 -11.01 6.93
N GLY A 174 -0.40 -9.92 6.37
CA GLY A 174 -0.59 -8.66 7.08
C GLY A 174 -1.00 -7.56 6.11
N VAL A 175 -1.32 -6.39 6.66
CA VAL A 175 -1.84 -5.24 5.92
C VAL A 175 -0.80 -4.09 5.86
N SER A 176 -0.93 -3.17 4.90
CA SER A 176 -0.12 -1.95 4.75
C SER A 176 1.39 -2.21 4.77
N TYR A 177 2.08 -1.81 5.86
CA TYR A 177 3.51 -1.99 6.02
C TYR A 177 3.89 -3.47 6.01
N TYR A 178 3.11 -4.30 6.72
CA TYR A 178 3.31 -5.74 6.76
C TYR A 178 3.01 -6.42 5.43
N ALA A 179 2.26 -5.78 4.53
CA ALA A 179 2.04 -6.24 3.16
C ALA A 179 3.18 -5.76 2.23
N GLY A 180 3.55 -4.48 2.31
CA GLY A 180 4.61 -3.89 1.49
C GLY A 180 5.99 -4.52 1.72
N SER A 181 6.28 -4.92 2.96
CA SER A 181 7.53 -5.63 3.29
C SER A 181 7.59 -7.05 2.71
N GLN A 182 6.44 -7.68 2.42
CA GLN A 182 6.40 -9.03 1.83
C GLN A 182 6.97 -9.04 0.42
N TRP A 183 6.63 -8.04 -0.39
CA TRP A 183 7.15 -7.91 -1.76
C TRP A 183 8.69 -7.87 -1.76
N ARG A 184 9.27 -7.08 -0.87
CA ARG A 184 10.72 -6.92 -0.70
C ARG A 184 11.39 -8.20 -0.28
N VAL A 185 10.92 -8.77 0.83
CA VAL A 185 11.58 -9.93 1.42
C VAL A 185 11.41 -11.16 0.54
N ALA A 186 10.28 -11.31 -0.17
CA ALA A 186 10.06 -12.42 -1.08
C ALA A 186 10.97 -12.36 -2.32
N ALA A 187 11.25 -11.16 -2.85
CA ALA A 187 12.20 -10.98 -3.95
C ALA A 187 13.63 -11.41 -3.57
N ARG A 188 13.96 -11.44 -2.26
CA ARG A 188 15.24 -11.91 -1.73
C ARG A 188 15.30 -13.43 -1.50
N ARG A 189 14.20 -14.14 -1.72
CA ARG A 189 14.11 -15.63 -1.68
C ARG A 189 14.67 -16.29 -0.40
N PRO A 190 14.27 -15.84 0.81
CA PRO A 190 14.73 -16.47 2.05
C PRO A 190 14.32 -17.94 2.11
N LYS A 191 15.20 -18.78 2.65
CA LYS A 191 14.90 -20.21 2.86
C LYS A 191 13.71 -20.35 3.81
N GLY A 192 12.78 -21.24 3.44
CA GLY A 192 11.59 -21.55 4.24
C GLY A 192 10.36 -20.70 3.91
N LEU A 193 10.50 -19.59 3.18
CA LEU A 193 9.34 -18.84 2.69
C LEU A 193 8.58 -19.67 1.65
N ALA A 194 7.28 -19.88 1.89
CA ALA A 194 6.44 -20.77 1.11
C ALA A 194 5.23 -20.08 0.47
N ALA A 195 4.79 -18.92 0.97
CA ALA A 195 3.72 -18.12 0.37
C ALA A 195 3.68 -16.69 0.93
N ILE A 196 3.14 -15.73 0.18
CA ILE A 196 2.86 -14.37 0.65
C ILE A 196 1.41 -13.95 0.34
N ILE A 197 0.80 -13.20 1.26
CA ILE A 197 -0.49 -12.54 1.10
C ILE A 197 -0.31 -11.04 1.40
N PRO A 198 0.18 -10.25 0.43
CA PRO A 198 0.23 -8.81 0.54
C PRO A 198 -1.20 -8.24 0.43
N TRP A 199 -1.81 -7.97 1.57
CA TRP A 199 -3.15 -7.37 1.67
C TRP A 199 -3.02 -5.85 1.75
N GLU A 200 -3.41 -5.12 0.70
CA GLU A 200 -3.22 -3.67 0.63
C GLU A 200 -1.77 -3.23 0.95
N GLY A 201 -0.82 -3.59 0.09
CA GLY A 201 0.60 -3.33 0.27
C GLY A 201 1.25 -2.69 -0.95
N MET A 202 1.91 -1.56 -0.75
CA MET A 202 2.70 -0.87 -1.78
C MET A 202 3.87 -1.74 -2.26
N SER A 203 4.11 -1.78 -3.57
CA SER A 203 5.18 -2.58 -4.18
C SER A 203 6.36 -1.73 -4.68
N ASP A 204 6.15 -0.43 -4.85
CA ASP A 204 7.16 0.54 -5.24
C ASP A 204 7.26 1.61 -4.15
N TYR A 205 8.39 1.62 -3.42
CA TYR A 205 8.57 2.56 -2.30
C TYR A 205 8.46 4.02 -2.75
N TYR A 206 8.94 4.33 -3.95
CA TYR A 206 8.93 5.69 -4.48
C TYR A 206 7.55 6.04 -5.03
N ARG A 207 7.07 5.29 -6.04
CA ARG A 207 5.90 5.69 -6.86
C ARG A 207 4.55 5.47 -6.19
N ASP A 208 4.45 4.52 -5.26
CA ASP A 208 3.18 4.17 -4.63
C ASP A 208 2.99 4.91 -3.29
N ARG A 209 4.05 5.47 -2.73
CA ARG A 209 4.06 5.98 -1.34
C ARG A 209 4.68 7.35 -1.20
N CYS A 210 5.94 7.51 -1.60
CA CYS A 210 6.68 8.73 -1.29
C CYS A 210 6.40 9.85 -2.30
N ARG A 211 6.33 9.51 -3.59
CA ARG A 211 6.22 10.48 -4.67
C ARG A 211 5.27 10.00 -5.77
N HIS A 212 4.09 10.59 -5.87
CA HIS A 212 3.15 10.32 -6.94
C HIS A 212 3.46 11.23 -8.14
N GLY A 213 3.76 10.64 -9.30
CA GLY A 213 4.16 11.43 -10.48
C GLY A 213 5.45 12.25 -10.28
N GLY A 214 6.26 11.93 -9.26
CA GLY A 214 7.43 12.70 -8.82
C GLY A 214 7.15 13.83 -7.83
N ILE A 215 5.89 14.05 -7.44
CA ILE A 215 5.46 15.06 -6.45
C ILE A 215 5.47 14.42 -5.06
N LEU A 216 6.07 15.07 -4.06
CA LEU A 216 6.15 14.53 -2.69
C LEU A 216 4.77 14.42 -2.03
N SER A 217 4.39 13.21 -1.61
CA SER A 217 3.20 12.94 -0.78
C SER A 217 3.58 12.97 0.70
N ASN A 218 3.73 14.17 1.26
CA ASN A 218 4.37 14.37 2.57
C ASN A 218 3.44 14.13 3.76
N ASN A 219 2.16 14.50 3.66
CA ASN A 219 1.31 14.64 4.85
C ASN A 219 0.97 13.29 5.52
N PHE A 220 0.77 12.23 4.74
CA PHE A 220 0.57 10.89 5.29
C PHE A 220 1.83 10.40 6.00
N ILE A 221 3.00 10.58 5.38
CA ILE A 221 4.29 10.13 5.93
C ILE A 221 4.56 10.83 7.26
N ASP A 222 4.30 12.13 7.36
CA ASP A 222 4.45 12.89 8.61
C ASP A 222 3.56 12.35 9.73
N ILE A 223 2.25 12.19 9.47
CA ILE A 223 1.29 11.67 10.45
C ILE A 223 1.65 10.25 10.88
N TRP A 224 1.92 9.36 9.91
CA TRP A 224 2.27 7.97 10.14
C TRP A 224 3.57 7.83 10.95
N TRP A 225 4.61 8.53 10.54
CA TRP A 225 5.92 8.49 11.19
C TRP A 225 5.81 8.93 12.65
N ASN A 226 5.22 10.10 12.89
CA ASN A 226 5.17 10.70 14.21
C ASN A 226 4.19 10.00 15.17
N ARG A 227 3.12 9.37 14.66
CA ARG A 227 2.10 8.73 15.52
C ARG A 227 2.27 7.23 15.72
N GLN A 228 3.04 6.55 14.86
CA GLN A 228 3.15 5.09 14.89
C GLN A 228 4.59 4.59 14.95
N VAL A 229 5.53 5.23 14.26
CA VAL A 229 6.90 4.72 14.13
C VAL A 229 7.85 5.34 15.15
N LEU A 230 7.98 6.67 15.13
CA LEU A 230 8.94 7.40 15.96
C LEU A 230 8.66 7.19 17.46
N VAL A 231 7.39 7.21 17.85
CA VAL A 231 6.93 6.98 19.22
C VAL A 231 7.19 5.55 19.70
N ASN A 232 7.47 4.63 18.79
CA ASN A 232 7.82 3.25 19.08
C ASN A 232 9.33 2.98 18.88
N GLN A 233 10.16 4.03 18.77
CA GLN A 233 11.61 3.87 18.68
C GLN A 233 12.15 3.13 19.91
N TYR A 234 13.03 2.16 19.67
CA TYR A 234 13.71 1.42 20.73
C TYR A 234 14.51 2.37 21.63
N GLY A 235 14.37 2.22 22.95
CA GLY A 235 15.07 3.03 23.95
C GLY A 235 14.48 4.42 24.18
N LEU A 236 13.32 4.75 23.60
CA LEU A 236 12.63 6.02 23.88
C LEU A 236 12.09 6.03 25.32
N PRO A 237 12.44 7.02 26.17
CA PRO A 237 11.93 7.13 27.53
C PRO A 237 10.43 7.31 27.62
N GLY A 238 9.80 6.67 28.61
CA GLY A 238 8.40 6.89 28.98
C GLY A 238 7.40 6.55 27.87
N ARG A 239 7.73 5.57 27.02
CA ARG A 239 6.85 5.09 25.94
C ARG A 239 5.47 4.70 26.47
N SER A 240 5.44 4.01 27.61
CA SER A 240 4.19 3.54 28.24
C SER A 240 3.27 4.68 28.71
N GLU A 241 3.81 5.87 28.89
CA GLU A 241 3.10 7.05 29.39
C GLU A 241 2.69 8.03 28.28
N LEU A 242 3.09 7.77 27.02
CA LEU A 242 2.80 8.64 25.89
C LEU A 242 1.28 8.78 25.66
N LYS A 243 0.85 10.03 25.46
CA LYS A 243 -0.55 10.39 25.22
C LYS A 243 -0.74 10.79 23.78
N PHE A 244 -1.86 10.34 23.22
CA PHE A 244 -2.24 10.59 21.83
C PHE A 244 -3.64 11.21 21.79
N PRO A 245 -4.00 11.93 20.72
CA PRO A 245 -5.39 12.31 20.47
C PRO A 245 -6.32 11.08 20.59
N PRO A 246 -7.57 11.24 21.07
CA PRO A 246 -8.47 10.11 21.26
C PRO A 246 -8.86 9.43 19.94
N ASP A 247 -8.81 10.17 18.82
CA ASP A 247 -9.28 9.73 17.53
C ASP A 247 -8.17 9.15 16.64
N GLY A 248 -8.54 8.15 15.85
CA GLY A 248 -7.69 7.54 14.82
C GLY A 248 -6.58 6.62 15.35
N PRO A 249 -5.79 6.01 14.46
CA PRO A 249 -4.73 5.08 14.79
C PRO A 249 -3.54 5.77 15.48
N SER A 250 -3.02 5.20 16.57
CA SER A 250 -1.85 5.70 17.30
C SER A 250 -1.25 4.60 18.18
N ALA A 251 0.05 4.66 18.48
CA ALA A 251 0.79 3.68 19.29
C ALA A 251 0.42 3.65 20.81
N ARG A 252 -0.88 3.69 21.13
CA ARG A 252 -1.43 3.66 22.49
C ARG A 252 -1.31 2.27 23.10
N GLY A 253 -0.76 2.17 24.31
CA GLY A 253 -0.61 0.91 25.05
C GLY A 253 0.72 0.20 24.80
N GLN A 254 1.72 0.90 24.26
CA GLN A 254 3.09 0.41 24.18
C GLN A 254 3.74 0.25 25.56
N GLU A 255 4.72 -0.65 25.63
CA GLU A 255 5.52 -0.88 26.84
C GLU A 255 6.85 -0.11 26.76
N ASP A 256 7.44 0.20 27.92
CA ASP A 256 8.79 0.75 27.97
C ASP A 256 9.82 -0.28 27.50
N THR A 257 10.98 0.21 27.06
CA THR A 257 12.06 -0.65 26.57
C THR A 257 12.67 -1.43 27.74
N ILE A 258 12.67 -2.76 27.67
CA ILE A 258 13.07 -3.62 28.79
C ILE A 258 14.55 -3.42 29.18
N GLU A 259 15.38 -3.13 28.19
CA GLU A 259 16.81 -2.93 28.34
C GLU A 259 17.18 -1.48 28.73
N GLY A 260 16.17 -0.64 28.98
CA GLY A 260 16.32 0.74 29.42
C GLY A 260 16.36 1.76 28.29
N ASP A 261 16.51 3.02 28.72
CA ASP A 261 16.40 4.19 27.84
C ASP A 261 17.75 4.55 27.21
N LEU A 262 17.67 5.17 26.03
CA LEU A 262 18.77 5.83 25.35
C LEU A 262 18.70 7.34 25.59
N SER A 263 19.86 8.01 25.57
CA SER A 263 19.89 9.48 25.59
C SER A 263 19.30 10.05 24.29
N GLU A 264 18.85 11.31 24.30
CA GLU A 264 18.32 11.95 23.08
C GLU A 264 19.35 11.95 21.93
N GLU A 265 20.64 12.15 22.23
CA GLU A 265 21.71 12.09 21.23
C GLU A 265 21.84 10.69 20.61
N GLN A 266 21.71 9.64 21.43
CA GLN A 266 21.70 8.26 20.97
C GLN A 266 20.45 7.95 20.14
N LEU A 267 19.28 8.45 20.53
CA LEU A 267 18.05 8.29 19.76
C LEU A 267 18.14 8.98 18.40
N VAL A 268 18.68 10.20 18.34
CA VAL A 268 18.93 10.92 17.07
C VAL A 268 19.90 10.18 16.18
N SER A 269 21.01 9.68 16.72
CA SER A 269 22.02 8.96 15.94
C SER A 269 21.53 7.57 15.47
N ASN A 270 20.64 6.94 16.24
CA ASN A 270 20.02 5.65 15.92
C ASN A 270 18.71 5.78 15.10
N ARG A 271 18.47 6.87 14.37
CA ARG A 271 17.34 6.97 13.45
C ARG A 271 17.68 7.65 12.13
N ASN A 272 17.06 7.15 11.05
CA ASN A 272 16.90 7.85 9.78
C ASN A 272 15.44 8.30 9.68
N ASP A 273 15.25 9.61 9.60
CA ASP A 273 13.94 10.24 9.73
C ASP A 273 13.27 10.36 8.37
N GLN A 274 12.29 9.48 8.11
CA GLN A 274 11.65 9.43 6.80
C GLN A 274 10.91 10.70 6.40
N THR A 275 10.52 11.55 7.34
CA THR A 275 9.89 12.84 7.01
C THR A 275 10.91 13.77 6.33
N LYS A 276 12.15 13.73 6.79
CA LYS A 276 13.28 14.52 6.26
C LYS A 276 13.89 13.86 5.04
N ASP A 277 14.08 12.55 5.07
CA ASP A 277 14.75 11.84 3.99
C ASP A 277 13.94 11.87 2.70
N ASN A 278 12.61 11.71 2.75
CA ASN A 278 11.76 11.79 1.56
C ASN A 278 11.67 13.21 0.99
N GLU A 279 11.76 14.25 1.83
CA GLU A 279 11.80 15.63 1.34
C GLU A 279 13.17 15.98 0.72
N ALA A 280 14.26 15.50 1.33
CA ALA A 280 15.62 15.77 0.90
C ALA A 280 15.99 15.06 -0.41
N HIS A 281 15.49 13.85 -0.64
CA HIS A 281 15.80 13.07 -1.84
C HIS A 281 14.62 13.14 -2.81
N ARG A 282 14.91 13.43 -4.08
CA ARG A 282 13.88 13.71 -5.11
C ARG A 282 13.80 12.64 -6.18
N PHE A 283 14.89 11.94 -6.48
CA PHE A 283 15.00 11.05 -7.63
C PHE A 283 15.38 9.63 -7.25
N ARG A 284 14.93 8.66 -8.04
CA ARG A 284 15.10 7.22 -7.74
C ARG A 284 16.54 6.72 -7.82
N ASP A 285 17.39 7.42 -8.55
CA ASP A 285 18.82 7.13 -8.68
C ASP A 285 19.66 7.64 -7.49
N GLU A 286 19.06 8.40 -6.57
CA GLU A 286 19.72 8.76 -5.32
C GLU A 286 19.81 7.56 -4.37
N ASP A 287 20.94 7.42 -3.67
CA ASP A 287 21.24 6.27 -2.78
C ASP A 287 20.10 5.93 -1.81
N TYR A 288 19.40 6.94 -1.30
CA TYR A 288 18.26 6.74 -0.41
C TYR A 288 17.13 5.90 -1.02
N TYR A 289 16.76 6.17 -2.27
CA TYR A 289 15.72 5.42 -2.96
C TYR A 289 16.29 4.16 -3.61
N ALA A 290 17.43 4.27 -4.30
CA ALA A 290 18.08 3.17 -5.00
C ALA A 290 18.37 1.97 -4.06
N SER A 291 18.75 2.22 -2.80
CA SER A 291 18.99 1.17 -1.80
C SER A 291 17.75 0.36 -1.40
N LYS A 292 16.54 0.86 -1.70
CA LYS A 292 15.26 0.24 -1.36
C LYS A 292 14.61 -0.49 -2.54
N GLU A 293 15.26 -0.47 -3.70
CA GLU A 293 14.77 -1.08 -4.94
C GLU A 293 15.02 -2.60 -4.95
N TYR A 294 14.08 -3.31 -5.57
CA TYR A 294 14.11 -4.76 -5.72
C TYR A 294 13.33 -5.15 -6.97
N ARG A 295 13.61 -6.34 -7.50
CA ARG A 295 12.97 -6.84 -8.71
C ARG A 295 11.81 -7.72 -8.31
N LEU A 296 10.59 -7.26 -8.60
CA LEU A 296 9.37 -8.04 -8.36
C LEU A 296 9.40 -9.37 -9.13
N GLU A 297 10.07 -9.42 -10.28
CA GLU A 297 10.26 -10.62 -11.08
C GLU A 297 11.01 -11.73 -10.34
N ASP A 298 11.77 -11.39 -9.28
CA ASP A 298 12.52 -12.37 -8.49
C ASP A 298 11.65 -13.10 -7.45
N ILE A 299 10.38 -12.72 -7.29
CA ILE A 299 9.42 -13.37 -6.39
C ILE A 299 8.92 -14.67 -7.02
N GLU A 300 9.36 -15.81 -6.50
CA GLU A 300 8.99 -17.14 -7.01
C GLU A 300 7.91 -17.85 -6.20
N VAL A 301 7.78 -17.49 -4.91
CA VAL A 301 6.80 -18.10 -4.00
C VAL A 301 5.36 -17.74 -4.42
N PRO A 302 4.36 -18.59 -4.13
CA PRO A 302 2.96 -18.28 -4.33
C PRO A 302 2.55 -16.92 -3.76
N VAL A 303 1.76 -16.16 -4.52
CA VAL A 303 1.29 -14.81 -4.18
C VAL A 303 -0.23 -14.72 -4.23
N LEU A 304 -0.85 -14.24 -3.16
CA LEU A 304 -2.23 -13.76 -3.17
C LEU A 304 -2.23 -12.25 -2.87
N SER A 305 -2.21 -11.44 -3.91
CA SER A 305 -2.30 -9.98 -3.79
C SER A 305 -3.76 -9.57 -3.61
N VAL A 306 -4.05 -8.78 -2.59
CA VAL A 306 -5.40 -8.25 -2.35
C VAL A 306 -5.36 -6.73 -2.46
N ALA A 307 -5.99 -6.20 -3.50
CA ALA A 307 -6.06 -4.78 -3.82
C ALA A 307 -7.43 -4.23 -3.40
N ASN A 308 -7.46 -3.00 -2.86
CA ASN A 308 -8.71 -2.34 -2.50
C ASN A 308 -8.97 -1.13 -3.40
N TRP A 309 -10.15 -1.08 -4.01
CA TRP A 309 -10.56 0.02 -4.87
C TRP A 309 -10.60 1.39 -4.16
N GLY A 310 -10.75 1.40 -2.84
CA GLY A 310 -10.68 2.61 -2.02
C GLY A 310 -9.26 3.14 -1.76
N GLY A 311 -8.24 2.31 -1.99
CA GLY A 311 -6.83 2.62 -1.70
C GLY A 311 -6.15 3.50 -2.74
N ILE A 312 -6.86 4.52 -3.27
CA ILE A 312 -6.53 5.30 -4.47
C ILE A 312 -5.32 6.25 -4.34
N THR A 313 -4.65 6.28 -3.19
CA THR A 313 -3.54 7.20 -2.87
C THR A 313 -2.37 6.52 -2.14
N LEU A 314 -2.40 5.19 -1.95
CA LEU A 314 -1.28 4.46 -1.36
C LEU A 314 -1.10 3.05 -1.93
N HIS A 315 -1.99 2.11 -1.60
CA HIS A 315 -1.69 0.69 -1.80
C HIS A 315 -2.18 0.08 -3.12
N LEU A 316 -3.26 0.62 -3.70
CA LEU A 316 -3.95 0.01 -4.84
C LEU A 316 -3.01 -0.26 -6.02
N ARG A 317 -2.25 0.76 -6.43
CA ARG A 317 -1.27 0.65 -7.52
C ARG A 317 -0.23 -0.45 -7.24
N GLY A 318 0.29 -0.48 -6.01
CA GLY A 318 1.30 -1.44 -5.60
C GLY A 318 0.83 -2.89 -5.61
N ASN A 319 -0.39 -3.17 -5.16
CA ASN A 319 -0.93 -4.53 -5.24
C ASN A 319 -1.10 -5.02 -6.69
N VAL A 320 -1.56 -4.13 -7.57
CA VAL A 320 -1.79 -4.43 -8.98
C VAL A 320 -0.47 -4.66 -9.71
N LEU A 321 0.51 -3.77 -9.52
CA LEU A 321 1.82 -3.89 -10.18
C LEU A 321 2.69 -4.99 -9.55
N GLY A 322 2.61 -5.18 -8.22
CA GLY A 322 3.22 -6.31 -7.51
C GLY A 322 2.77 -7.65 -8.09
N TYR A 323 1.46 -7.86 -8.25
CA TYR A 323 0.92 -9.03 -8.95
C TYR A 323 1.40 -9.12 -10.41
N THR A 324 1.34 -8.01 -11.14
CA THR A 324 1.66 -7.98 -12.58
C THR A 324 3.10 -8.44 -12.82
N TYR A 325 4.06 -7.94 -12.03
CA TYR A 325 5.48 -8.19 -12.21
C TYR A 325 6.05 -9.35 -11.39
N ALA A 326 5.33 -9.87 -10.38
CA ALA A 326 5.77 -11.05 -9.64
C ALA A 326 6.08 -12.22 -10.61
N GLY A 327 7.28 -12.80 -10.47
CA GLY A 327 7.73 -13.98 -11.24
C GLY A 327 7.06 -15.29 -10.82
N SER A 328 6.16 -15.24 -9.84
CA SER A 328 5.52 -16.40 -9.26
C SER A 328 4.64 -17.13 -10.25
N ARG A 329 4.78 -18.46 -10.29
CA ARG A 329 3.91 -19.34 -11.07
C ARG A 329 2.47 -19.34 -10.56
N PHE A 330 2.31 -19.24 -9.24
CA PHE A 330 1.00 -19.26 -8.58
C PHE A 330 0.72 -17.88 -8.01
N LYS A 331 0.22 -16.99 -8.85
CA LYS A 331 -0.14 -15.63 -8.45
C LYS A 331 -1.62 -15.35 -8.69
N TYR A 332 -2.22 -14.68 -7.72
CA TYR A 332 -3.63 -14.34 -7.70
C TYR A 332 -3.81 -12.87 -7.29
N LEU A 333 -4.77 -12.19 -7.90
CA LEU A 333 -5.19 -10.84 -7.56
C LEU A 333 -6.67 -10.86 -7.17
N ARG A 334 -7.00 -10.30 -6.02
CA ARG A 334 -8.38 -10.12 -5.56
C ARG A 334 -8.63 -8.65 -5.33
N PHE A 335 -9.66 -8.11 -5.96
CA PHE A 335 -10.09 -6.74 -5.72
C PHE A 335 -11.23 -6.72 -4.71
N ILE A 336 -11.10 -5.89 -3.68
CA ILE A 336 -12.09 -5.70 -2.62
C ILE A 336 -12.53 -4.23 -2.52
N THR A 337 -13.55 -3.99 -1.69
CA THR A 337 -13.95 -2.65 -1.22
C THR A 337 -13.98 -2.63 0.30
N GLY A 338 -14.17 -1.44 0.86
CA GLY A 338 -14.29 -1.19 2.29
C GLY A 338 -13.13 -0.36 2.81
N ARG A 339 -13.14 -0.09 4.12
CA ARG A 339 -12.02 0.59 4.79
C ARG A 339 -10.75 -0.24 4.71
N HIS A 340 -9.61 0.36 4.98
CA HIS A 340 -8.32 -0.32 4.96
C HIS A 340 -8.17 -1.46 5.99
N ASP A 341 -8.87 -1.34 7.11
CA ASP A 341 -8.64 -2.13 8.33
C ASP A 341 -9.58 -3.31 8.50
N LEU A 342 -10.87 -3.13 8.25
CA LEU A 342 -11.90 -4.13 8.55
C LEU A 342 -11.98 -5.31 7.57
N PRO A 343 -11.88 -5.12 6.23
CA PRO A 343 -12.03 -6.20 5.28
C PRO A 343 -11.06 -7.36 5.51
N PHE A 344 -9.84 -7.08 5.99
CA PHE A 344 -8.88 -8.11 6.35
C PHE A 344 -9.42 -9.13 7.37
N TYR A 345 -10.33 -8.71 8.25
CA TYR A 345 -10.91 -9.51 9.33
C TYR A 345 -12.32 -10.04 9.03
N TYR A 346 -12.90 -9.74 7.85
CA TYR A 346 -14.19 -10.31 7.46
C TYR A 346 -14.08 -11.83 7.29
N LYS A 347 -15.17 -12.54 7.63
CA LYS A 347 -15.14 -14.01 7.71
C LYS A 347 -14.73 -14.65 6.38
N GLU A 348 -15.33 -14.20 5.28
CA GLU A 348 -15.03 -14.62 3.92
C GLU A 348 -13.59 -14.34 3.49
N HIS A 349 -13.00 -13.27 4.01
CA HIS A 349 -11.64 -12.84 3.69
C HIS A 349 -10.60 -13.59 4.51
N VAL A 350 -10.88 -13.88 5.78
CA VAL A 350 -10.07 -14.78 6.60
C VAL A 350 -10.10 -16.20 6.03
N GLU A 351 -11.26 -16.70 5.57
CA GLU A 351 -11.35 -18.01 4.92
C GLU A 351 -10.59 -18.04 3.58
N LEU A 352 -10.60 -16.94 2.81
CA LEU A 352 -9.77 -16.79 1.61
C LEU A 352 -8.28 -16.91 1.97
N GLN A 353 -7.80 -16.11 2.92
CA GLN A 353 -6.41 -16.13 3.39
C GLN A 353 -6.01 -17.54 3.85
N LYS A 354 -6.85 -18.15 4.68
CA LYS A 354 -6.62 -19.48 5.25
C LYS A 354 -6.59 -20.55 4.17
N SER A 355 -7.50 -20.53 3.21
CA SER A 355 -7.54 -21.53 2.12
C SER A 355 -6.27 -21.50 1.28
N PHE A 356 -5.71 -20.31 1.04
CA PHE A 356 -4.47 -20.13 0.29
C PHE A 356 -3.26 -20.61 1.11
N LEU A 357 -3.17 -20.21 2.38
CA LEU A 357 -2.08 -20.67 3.25
C LEU A 357 -2.15 -22.19 3.47
N ASP A 358 -3.33 -22.77 3.67
CA ASP A 358 -3.51 -24.22 3.86
C ASP A 358 -2.94 -25.00 2.66
N ALA A 359 -3.19 -24.53 1.43
CA ALA A 359 -2.67 -25.16 0.22
C ALA A 359 -1.13 -25.22 0.19
N PHE A 360 -0.45 -24.10 0.46
CA PHE A 360 1.00 -24.02 0.29
C PHE A 360 1.79 -24.42 1.54
N LEU A 361 1.27 -24.12 2.73
CA LEU A 361 1.96 -24.34 4.02
C LEU A 361 1.59 -25.68 4.66
N LYS A 362 0.40 -26.23 4.40
CA LYS A 362 -0.02 -27.56 4.91
C LYS A 362 -0.11 -28.63 3.83
N GLY A 363 -0.23 -28.24 2.56
CA GLY A 363 -0.55 -29.17 1.47
C GLY A 363 -2.04 -29.54 1.42
N GLU A 364 -2.90 -28.78 2.11
CA GLU A 364 -4.34 -29.01 2.18
C GLU A 364 -5.06 -28.11 1.16
N ASP A 365 -4.97 -28.46 -0.12
CA ASP A 365 -5.47 -27.62 -1.20
C ASP A 365 -6.90 -27.98 -1.64
N LYS A 366 -7.90 -27.49 -0.90
CA LYS A 366 -9.32 -27.76 -1.20
C LYS A 366 -9.87 -26.97 -2.40
N VAL A 367 -9.26 -25.83 -2.71
CA VAL A 367 -9.72 -24.90 -3.76
C VAL A 367 -9.01 -25.21 -5.09
N GLY A 368 -7.76 -25.68 -5.02
CA GLY A 368 -6.89 -25.94 -6.16
C GLY A 368 -5.88 -24.82 -6.43
N TRP A 369 -5.49 -24.05 -5.42
CA TRP A 369 -4.51 -22.96 -5.52
C TRP A 369 -3.14 -23.42 -6.07
N SER A 370 -2.75 -24.66 -5.78
CA SER A 370 -1.49 -25.24 -6.22
C SER A 370 -1.61 -26.01 -7.55
N ILE A 371 -2.80 -26.04 -8.14
CA ILE A 371 -3.08 -26.68 -9.41
C ILE A 371 -3.12 -25.60 -10.50
N PRO A 372 -2.20 -25.63 -11.48
CA PRO A 372 -2.22 -24.67 -12.59
C PRO A 372 -3.60 -24.58 -13.24
N ASP A 373 -4.03 -23.36 -13.54
CA ASP A 373 -5.28 -23.04 -14.24
C ASP A 373 -6.57 -23.48 -13.55
N LYS A 374 -6.50 -24.02 -12.33
CA LYS A 374 -7.68 -24.48 -11.58
C LYS A 374 -8.46 -23.34 -10.93
N VAL A 375 -7.76 -22.31 -10.46
CA VAL A 375 -8.34 -21.13 -9.82
C VAL A 375 -8.10 -19.93 -10.72
N SER A 376 -9.14 -19.11 -10.94
CA SER A 376 -9.01 -17.89 -11.72
C SER A 376 -7.95 -16.97 -11.09
N PRO A 377 -6.99 -16.48 -11.88
CA PRO A 377 -5.93 -15.63 -11.37
C PRO A 377 -6.48 -14.32 -10.82
N ILE A 378 -7.55 -13.78 -11.40
CA ILE A 378 -8.12 -12.50 -10.99
C ILE A 378 -9.58 -12.68 -10.53
N GLU A 379 -9.98 -11.98 -9.46
CA GLU A 379 -11.38 -11.73 -9.11
C GLU A 379 -11.57 -10.20 -8.95
N VAL A 380 -12.47 -9.62 -9.73
CA VAL A 380 -12.78 -8.19 -9.75
C VAL A 380 -14.08 -7.96 -8.98
N THR A 381 -14.08 -7.03 -8.01
CA THR A 381 -15.32 -6.51 -7.41
C THR A 381 -15.85 -5.36 -8.27
N LEU A 382 -17.07 -5.49 -8.79
CA LEU A 382 -17.71 -4.55 -9.71
C LEU A 382 -18.49 -3.47 -8.93
N ARG A 383 -17.95 -2.24 -8.90
CA ARG A 383 -18.54 -1.05 -8.30
C ARG A 383 -19.69 -0.50 -9.16
N LYS A 384 -20.80 -1.25 -9.17
CA LYS A 384 -22.03 -0.94 -9.92
C LYS A 384 -23.09 -0.28 -9.04
N GLY A 385 -23.59 0.87 -9.52
CA GLY A 385 -24.61 1.64 -8.83
C GLY A 385 -24.06 2.48 -7.66
N ASN A 386 -24.97 3.16 -6.95
CA ASN A 386 -24.64 3.96 -5.78
C ASN A 386 -25.15 3.24 -4.52
N VAL A 387 -24.26 2.52 -3.84
CA VAL A 387 -24.58 1.83 -2.58
C VAL A 387 -24.19 2.66 -1.35
N GLY A 388 -23.70 3.89 -1.56
CA GLY A 388 -23.06 4.72 -0.55
C GLY A 388 -21.60 4.36 -0.33
N PHE A 389 -21.02 4.94 0.72
CA PHE A 389 -19.66 4.70 1.20
C PHE A 389 -19.67 4.45 2.70
N ASN A 390 -18.64 3.79 3.21
CA ASN A 390 -18.46 3.38 4.60
C ASN A 390 -19.62 2.55 5.17
N ASP A 391 -20.20 1.69 4.34
CA ASP A 391 -21.34 0.81 4.69
C ASP A 391 -21.07 -0.60 4.18
N ALA A 392 -20.38 -1.40 5.00
CA ALA A 392 -19.94 -2.74 4.62
C ALA A 392 -21.09 -3.68 4.24
N GLU A 393 -22.28 -3.50 4.82
CA GLU A 393 -23.45 -4.32 4.48
C GLU A 393 -24.00 -3.97 3.09
N LYS A 394 -24.09 -2.68 2.75
CA LYS A 394 -24.53 -2.26 1.41
C LYS A 394 -23.50 -2.59 0.34
N GLU A 395 -22.21 -2.52 0.64
CA GLU A 395 -21.14 -2.88 -0.31
C GLU A 395 -21.17 -4.35 -0.75
N LYS A 396 -21.81 -5.25 0.02
CA LYS A 396 -22.06 -6.65 -0.40
C LYS A 396 -22.92 -6.75 -1.67
N ALA A 397 -23.63 -5.67 -2.05
CA ALA A 397 -24.35 -5.62 -3.31
C ALA A 397 -23.43 -5.60 -4.54
N TYR A 398 -22.16 -5.24 -4.38
CA TYR A 398 -21.18 -5.32 -5.46
C TYR A 398 -20.89 -6.77 -5.83
N LYS A 399 -21.11 -7.09 -7.11
CA LYS A 399 -20.88 -8.43 -7.65
C LYS A 399 -19.40 -8.65 -7.88
N ARG A 400 -18.96 -9.90 -7.74
CA ARG A 400 -17.59 -10.32 -8.09
C ARG A 400 -17.58 -11.06 -9.42
N ARG A 401 -16.53 -10.85 -10.22
CA ARG A 401 -16.34 -11.53 -11.51
C ARG A 401 -14.92 -12.10 -11.60
N ASN A 402 -14.82 -13.37 -11.99
CA ASN A 402 -13.55 -14.05 -12.20
C ASN A 402 -13.00 -13.74 -13.60
N GLU A 403 -11.70 -13.51 -13.68
CA GLU A 403 -11.01 -13.09 -14.91
C GLU A 403 -9.70 -13.86 -15.09
N GLY A 404 -9.33 -14.08 -16.36
CA GLY A 404 -8.18 -14.91 -16.74
C GLY A 404 -6.83 -14.20 -16.73
N GLN A 405 -6.82 -12.87 -16.73
CA GLN A 405 -5.58 -12.07 -16.73
C GLN A 405 -5.84 -10.62 -16.32
N TRP A 406 -4.76 -9.89 -16.02
CA TRP A 406 -4.77 -8.44 -15.80
C TRP A 406 -3.71 -7.76 -16.68
N PRO A 407 -4.04 -6.67 -17.42
CA PRO A 407 -5.38 -6.14 -17.65
C PRO A 407 -6.34 -7.16 -18.26
N LEU A 408 -7.64 -6.88 -18.24
CA LEU A 408 -8.64 -7.82 -18.73
C LEU A 408 -8.46 -8.04 -20.24
N TYR A 409 -8.65 -9.27 -20.72
CA TYR A 409 -8.48 -9.59 -22.14
C TYR A 409 -9.43 -8.79 -23.05
N SER A 410 -10.63 -8.52 -22.55
CA SER A 410 -11.67 -7.76 -23.26
C SER A 410 -11.48 -6.25 -23.20
N THR A 411 -10.45 -5.71 -22.55
CA THR A 411 -10.29 -4.26 -22.40
C THR A 411 -10.09 -3.56 -23.75
N GLU A 412 -11.01 -2.65 -24.08
CA GLU A 412 -10.94 -1.71 -25.19
C GLU A 412 -10.52 -0.33 -24.67
N TYR A 413 -9.24 0.00 -24.84
CA TYR A 413 -8.73 1.33 -24.52
C TYR A 413 -9.31 2.36 -25.51
N THR A 414 -10.19 3.22 -25.00
CA THR A 414 -10.96 4.17 -25.80
C THR A 414 -10.64 5.60 -25.40
N ASP A 415 -10.21 6.41 -26.37
CA ASP A 415 -9.96 7.83 -26.14
C ASP A 415 -11.27 8.61 -26.04
N PHE A 416 -11.34 9.43 -24.99
CA PHE A 416 -12.32 10.50 -24.86
C PHE A 416 -11.57 11.82 -24.89
N TYR A 417 -11.76 12.56 -25.97
CA TYR A 417 -11.14 13.86 -26.21
C TYR A 417 -11.80 14.95 -25.38
N LEU A 418 -10.97 15.85 -24.85
CA LEU A 418 -11.39 17.03 -24.12
C LEU A 418 -11.67 18.15 -25.14
N GLY A 419 -12.86 18.75 -25.06
CA GLY A 419 -13.22 19.94 -25.83
C GLY A 419 -12.96 21.23 -25.04
N SER A 420 -12.61 22.32 -25.74
CA SER A 420 -12.48 23.65 -25.12
C SER A 420 -13.80 24.20 -24.56
N ASP A 421 -14.92 23.53 -24.86
CA ASP A 421 -16.26 23.75 -24.34
C ASP A 421 -16.57 22.90 -23.08
N HIS A 422 -15.54 22.33 -22.44
CA HIS A 422 -15.65 21.48 -21.25
C HIS A 422 -16.34 20.13 -21.47
N THR A 423 -16.41 19.66 -22.72
CA THR A 423 -16.93 18.33 -23.04
C THR A 423 -15.84 17.25 -23.01
N LEU A 424 -16.26 16.01 -22.77
CA LEU A 424 -15.45 14.81 -22.87
C LEU A 424 -16.12 13.81 -23.84
N SER A 425 -15.57 13.62 -25.03
CA SER A 425 -16.28 12.94 -26.13
C SER A 425 -15.38 12.00 -26.92
N ARG A 426 -15.96 10.94 -27.50
CA ARG A 426 -15.23 10.06 -28.44
C ARG A 426 -14.92 10.74 -29.78
N ASN A 427 -15.63 11.82 -30.09
CA ASN A 427 -15.38 12.59 -31.30
C ASN A 427 -14.21 13.54 -31.04
N ARG A 428 -13.18 13.44 -31.86
CA ARG A 428 -12.06 14.38 -31.86
C ARG A 428 -12.57 15.80 -32.17
N PRO A 429 -12.25 16.82 -31.35
CA PRO A 429 -12.63 18.21 -31.60
C PRO A 429 -12.09 18.74 -32.93
N ASP A 430 -12.74 19.79 -33.46
CA ASP A 430 -12.26 20.48 -34.66
C ASP A 430 -10.92 21.19 -34.37
N PRO A 431 -9.83 20.84 -35.06
CA PRO A 431 -8.51 21.41 -34.80
C PRO A 431 -8.36 22.87 -35.25
N THR A 432 -9.31 23.40 -36.02
CA THR A 432 -9.16 24.73 -36.66
C THR A 432 -9.43 25.91 -35.74
N MET A 433 -9.96 25.69 -34.53
CA MET A 433 -10.21 26.74 -33.54
C MET A 433 -9.23 26.64 -32.37
N PRO A 434 -8.15 27.45 -32.35
CA PRO A 434 -7.24 27.47 -31.22
C PRO A 434 -7.95 28.03 -29.98
N ALA A 435 -7.78 27.36 -28.84
CA ALA A 435 -8.32 27.80 -27.56
C ALA A 435 -7.36 27.42 -26.43
N GLN A 436 -7.51 28.06 -25.28
CA GLN A 436 -6.80 27.71 -24.06
C GLN A 436 -7.74 27.84 -22.87
N ILE A 437 -7.59 26.94 -21.89
CA ILE A 437 -8.26 27.05 -20.60
C ILE A 437 -7.18 27.20 -19.52
N GLY A 438 -7.23 28.32 -18.80
CA GLY A 438 -6.31 28.62 -17.69
C GLY A 438 -6.88 28.22 -16.34
N TYR A 439 -6.01 27.83 -15.41
CA TYR A 439 -6.33 27.57 -14.01
C TYR A 439 -5.13 27.90 -13.12
N LYS A 440 -5.41 28.47 -11.95
CA LYS A 440 -4.39 28.91 -11.01
C LYS A 440 -3.59 27.74 -10.43
N ALA A 441 -2.28 27.95 -10.31
CA ALA A 441 -1.34 26.98 -9.79
C ALA A 441 -1.16 27.10 -8.25
N LEU A 442 -0.69 26.02 -7.62
CA LEU A 442 -0.44 25.90 -6.16
C LEU A 442 -1.68 26.05 -5.26
N GLU A 443 -2.84 25.61 -5.73
CA GLU A 443 -4.02 25.57 -4.87
C GLU A 443 -4.00 24.39 -3.89
N SER A 444 -4.83 24.48 -2.86
CA SER A 444 -4.89 23.50 -1.77
C SER A 444 -6.24 22.78 -1.73
N LEU A 445 -6.31 21.69 -0.97
CA LEU A 445 -7.53 20.91 -0.78
C LEU A 445 -8.73 21.73 -0.29
N ASP A 446 -8.49 22.77 0.52
CA ASP A 446 -9.53 23.64 1.07
C ASP A 446 -9.99 24.74 0.11
N LYS A 447 -9.20 25.03 -0.94
CA LYS A 447 -9.46 26.07 -1.94
C LYS A 447 -9.04 25.58 -3.33
N PRO A 448 -9.61 24.47 -3.83
CA PRO A 448 -9.17 23.93 -5.10
C PRO A 448 -9.62 24.84 -6.25
N GLU A 449 -8.72 25.08 -7.21
CA GLU A 449 -9.07 25.59 -8.53
C GLU A 449 -8.84 24.47 -9.55
N LEU A 450 -9.83 24.27 -10.42
CA LEU A 450 -9.92 23.07 -11.25
C LEU A 450 -10.65 23.34 -12.56
N VAL A 451 -10.29 22.55 -13.57
CA VAL A 451 -10.98 22.46 -14.86
C VAL A 451 -11.67 21.11 -14.94
N GLN A 452 -12.92 21.09 -15.36
CA GLN A 452 -13.70 19.86 -15.50
C GLN A 452 -14.10 19.63 -16.94
N PHE A 453 -14.05 18.36 -17.35
CA PHE A 453 -14.52 17.86 -18.63
C PHE A 453 -15.47 16.70 -18.38
N VAL A 454 -16.69 16.77 -18.93
CA VAL A 454 -17.76 15.82 -18.62
C VAL A 454 -18.24 15.10 -19.86
N THR A 455 -18.50 13.79 -19.74
CA THR A 455 -19.11 13.04 -20.84
C THR A 455 -20.55 13.44 -21.05
N ALA A 456 -21.06 13.27 -22.27
CA ALA A 456 -22.49 13.09 -22.42
C ALA A 456 -22.96 11.89 -21.58
N PRO A 457 -24.21 11.88 -21.08
CA PRO A 457 -24.78 10.73 -20.41
C PRO A 457 -24.63 9.46 -21.27
N PHE A 458 -24.13 8.38 -20.69
CA PHE A 458 -23.98 7.12 -21.40
C PHE A 458 -25.34 6.53 -21.76
N GLU A 459 -25.49 6.15 -23.02
CA GLU A 459 -26.73 5.55 -23.56
C GLU A 459 -26.92 4.09 -23.14
N LYS A 460 -25.83 3.43 -22.77
CA LYS A 460 -25.80 2.05 -22.27
C LYS A 460 -24.96 1.95 -21.01
N GLU A 461 -25.18 0.89 -20.24
CA GLU A 461 -24.29 0.57 -19.13
C GLU A 461 -22.86 0.40 -19.65
N THR A 462 -21.91 1.05 -18.97
CA THR A 462 -20.52 1.08 -19.41
C THR A 462 -19.63 0.73 -18.23
N GLU A 463 -18.92 -0.38 -18.36
CA GLU A 463 -17.88 -0.78 -17.42
C GLU A 463 -16.54 -0.20 -17.84
N ILE A 464 -15.84 0.39 -16.86
CA ILE A 464 -14.48 0.91 -16.98
C ILE A 464 -13.64 0.14 -15.98
N THR A 465 -12.78 -0.76 -16.45
CA THR A 465 -11.93 -1.61 -15.59
C THR A 465 -10.52 -1.74 -16.16
N GLY A 466 -9.53 -1.20 -15.46
CA GLY A 466 -8.13 -1.24 -15.89
C GLY A 466 -7.36 0.01 -15.51
N HIS A 467 -6.25 0.23 -16.22
CA HIS A 467 -5.41 1.43 -16.09
C HIS A 467 -5.93 2.57 -16.97
N ILE A 468 -5.78 3.81 -16.51
CA ILE A 468 -6.20 5.01 -17.24
C ILE A 468 -4.95 5.89 -17.47
N VAL A 469 -4.87 6.49 -18.66
CA VAL A 469 -3.88 7.52 -18.97
C VAL A 469 -4.60 8.74 -19.54
N ALA A 470 -4.12 9.94 -19.20
CA ALA A 470 -4.58 11.18 -19.81
C ALA A 470 -3.43 11.86 -20.53
N HIS A 471 -3.63 12.19 -21.80
CA HIS A 471 -2.72 13.01 -22.60
C HIS A 471 -3.18 14.46 -22.56
N LEU A 472 -2.32 15.37 -22.09
CA LEU A 472 -2.60 16.80 -21.97
C LEU A 472 -1.47 17.63 -22.60
N ASN A 473 -1.85 18.73 -23.25
CA ASN A 473 -0.96 19.74 -23.80
C ASN A 473 -0.98 20.97 -22.89
N VAL A 474 0.05 21.11 -22.08
CA VAL A 474 0.08 22.09 -20.97
C VAL A 474 1.19 23.10 -21.09
N SER A 475 0.94 24.32 -20.61
CA SER A 475 1.99 25.33 -20.41
C SER A 475 1.76 26.11 -19.11
N VAL A 476 2.73 26.95 -18.75
CA VAL A 476 2.67 27.79 -17.56
C VAL A 476 3.03 29.24 -17.88
N THR A 477 2.28 30.15 -17.27
CA THR A 477 2.63 31.56 -17.10
C THR A 477 3.01 31.77 -15.62
N PRO A 478 4.31 31.74 -15.27
CA PRO A 478 4.72 31.85 -13.88
C PRO A 478 4.49 33.25 -13.33
N GLU A 479 4.24 33.36 -12.02
CA GLU A 479 4.16 34.65 -11.33
C GLU A 479 5.52 35.38 -11.33
N ASN A 480 6.62 34.62 -11.24
CA ASN A 480 7.98 35.13 -11.35
C ASN A 480 8.71 34.53 -12.55
N THR A 481 8.95 35.35 -13.57
CA THR A 481 9.62 34.93 -14.82
C THR A 481 11.14 34.80 -14.72
N GLN A 482 11.75 35.17 -13.60
CA GLN A 482 13.20 35.05 -13.38
C GLN A 482 13.63 33.67 -12.88
N ASN A 483 12.71 32.88 -12.36
CA ASN A 483 12.98 31.55 -11.82
C ASN A 483 12.65 30.45 -12.84
N GLU A 484 13.21 29.26 -12.62
CA GLU A 484 12.73 28.05 -13.29
C GLU A 484 11.26 27.81 -12.92
N ALA A 485 10.43 27.57 -13.93
CA ALA A 485 9.03 27.18 -13.75
C ALA A 485 8.87 25.66 -13.80
N ASP A 486 7.78 25.15 -13.26
CA ASP A 486 7.34 23.77 -13.43
C ASP A 486 5.83 23.66 -13.20
N ILE A 487 5.24 22.53 -13.58
CA ILE A 487 3.81 22.28 -13.52
C ILE A 487 3.59 20.97 -12.76
N ASP A 488 2.78 21.02 -11.72
CA ASP A 488 2.23 19.83 -11.07
C ASP A 488 0.79 19.63 -11.53
N LEU A 489 0.49 18.44 -12.07
CA LEU A 489 -0.82 18.03 -12.54
C LEU A 489 -1.44 17.03 -11.57
N PHE A 490 -2.66 17.31 -11.14
CA PHE A 490 -3.49 16.45 -10.30
C PHE A 490 -4.77 16.12 -11.06
N LEU A 491 -4.98 14.84 -11.35
CA LEU A 491 -6.13 14.36 -12.11
C LEU A 491 -7.05 13.52 -11.23
N THR A 492 -8.37 13.73 -11.36
CA THR A 492 -9.39 12.93 -10.68
C THR A 492 -10.46 12.47 -11.66
N ILE A 493 -10.80 11.18 -11.64
CA ILE A 493 -11.97 10.64 -12.36
C ILE A 493 -13.12 10.54 -11.37
N ARG A 494 -14.26 11.12 -11.73
CA ARG A 494 -15.50 11.10 -10.93
C ARG A 494 -16.59 10.37 -11.70
N HIS A 495 -17.47 9.69 -10.96
CA HIS A 495 -18.66 9.02 -11.50
C HIS A 495 -19.89 9.85 -11.16
N ILE A 496 -20.62 10.27 -12.18
CA ILE A 496 -21.84 11.05 -12.06
C ILE A 496 -23.04 10.15 -12.34
N ASP A 497 -24.02 10.12 -11.44
CA ASP A 497 -25.25 9.37 -11.63
C ASP A 497 -26.24 10.07 -12.58
N ARG A 498 -27.33 9.37 -12.92
CA ARG A 498 -28.38 9.89 -13.81
C ARG A 498 -29.06 11.19 -13.34
N SER A 499 -28.91 11.52 -12.07
CA SER A 499 -29.47 12.72 -11.45
C SER A 499 -28.47 13.87 -11.41
N GLY A 500 -27.25 13.66 -11.91
CA GLY A 500 -26.17 14.65 -11.91
C GLY A 500 -25.37 14.70 -10.61
N ASN A 501 -25.56 13.76 -9.68
CA ASN A 501 -24.82 13.72 -8.43
C ASN A 501 -23.57 12.84 -8.54
N GLU A 502 -22.50 13.21 -7.83
CA GLU A 502 -21.33 12.35 -7.71
C GLU A 502 -21.64 11.10 -6.87
N VAL A 503 -21.18 9.95 -7.36
CA VAL A 503 -21.18 8.68 -6.64
C VAL A 503 -19.82 8.50 -5.97
N PHE A 504 -19.83 8.46 -4.64
CA PHE A 504 -18.64 8.21 -3.84
C PHE A 504 -18.48 6.73 -3.50
N TYR A 505 -17.23 6.36 -3.23
CA TYR A 505 -16.83 5.04 -2.76
C TYR A 505 -16.15 5.12 -1.41
N THR A 506 -16.03 3.99 -0.72
CA THR A 506 -15.30 3.91 0.55
C THR A 506 -13.81 4.03 0.31
N GLY A 507 -13.20 5.06 0.86
CA GLY A 507 -11.75 5.27 0.89
C GLY A 507 -11.07 4.54 2.04
N THR A 508 -9.74 4.66 2.10
CA THR A 508 -8.87 4.05 3.12
C THR A 508 -9.38 4.23 4.55
N ALA A 509 -9.84 5.44 4.91
CA ALA A 509 -10.29 5.76 6.27
C ALA A 509 -11.81 5.62 6.46
N GLY A 510 -12.53 5.12 5.45
CA GLY A 510 -14.00 5.20 5.40
C GLY A 510 -14.51 6.56 4.92
N ASP A 511 -13.63 7.42 4.43
CA ASP A 511 -13.97 8.68 3.81
C ASP A 511 -14.58 8.47 2.41
N PRO A 512 -15.43 9.39 1.92
CA PRO A 512 -15.91 9.33 0.55
C PRO A 512 -14.76 9.63 -0.41
N VAL A 513 -14.52 8.78 -1.40
CA VAL A 513 -13.49 8.99 -2.43
C VAL A 513 -14.06 8.90 -3.85
N PRO A 514 -13.43 9.57 -4.83
CA PRO A 514 -13.79 9.47 -6.25
C PRO A 514 -13.39 8.11 -6.83
N VAL A 515 -13.54 7.92 -8.15
CA VAL A 515 -13.25 6.65 -8.84
C VAL A 515 -11.77 6.28 -8.77
N CYS A 516 -10.88 7.23 -9.09
CA CYS A 516 -9.42 7.12 -8.99
C CYS A 516 -8.76 8.50 -9.17
N LYS A 517 -7.44 8.55 -8.92
CA LYS A 517 -6.59 9.75 -9.07
C LYS A 517 -5.30 9.45 -9.82
N GLY A 518 -4.65 10.50 -10.33
CA GLY A 518 -3.35 10.45 -10.99
C GLY A 518 -2.58 11.74 -10.83
N TRP A 519 -1.26 11.67 -11.00
CA TRP A 519 -0.34 12.77 -10.74
C TRP A 519 0.81 12.80 -11.73
N LEU A 520 1.27 13.99 -12.07
CA LEU A 520 2.52 14.16 -12.80
C LEU A 520 3.14 15.53 -12.51
N ARG A 521 4.41 15.55 -12.11
CA ARG A 521 5.27 16.73 -12.26
C ARG A 521 5.80 16.76 -13.69
N VAL A 522 5.50 17.83 -14.43
CA VAL A 522 5.79 17.93 -15.87
C VAL A 522 7.28 17.88 -16.16
N SER A 523 8.15 18.36 -15.27
CA SER A 523 9.59 18.16 -15.45
C SER A 523 10.03 16.69 -15.43
N ASN A 524 9.24 15.79 -14.85
CA ASN A 524 9.44 14.34 -14.88
C ASN A 524 8.69 13.64 -16.03
N ARG A 525 8.27 14.37 -17.08
CA ARG A 525 7.41 13.83 -18.15
C ARG A 525 8.04 12.73 -19.01
N LYS A 526 9.37 12.59 -19.03
CA LYS A 526 10.09 11.63 -19.91
C LYS A 526 9.56 10.20 -19.73
N VAL A 527 9.00 9.64 -20.79
CA VAL A 527 8.58 8.23 -20.87
C VAL A 527 9.71 7.42 -21.50
N HIS A 528 9.99 6.26 -20.92
CA HIS A 528 10.97 5.30 -21.45
C HIS A 528 10.23 4.29 -22.32
N GLU A 529 10.00 4.65 -23.58
CA GLU A 529 9.27 3.82 -24.55
C GLU A 529 9.95 2.48 -24.83
N GLU A 530 11.27 2.42 -24.66
CA GLU A 530 12.07 1.20 -24.82
C GLU A 530 11.89 0.20 -23.68
N ASN A 531 11.36 0.64 -22.52
CA ASN A 531 11.23 -0.23 -21.36
C ASN A 531 10.04 -1.20 -21.54
N PRO A 532 10.21 -2.51 -21.29
CA PRO A 532 9.13 -3.49 -21.46
C PRO A 532 7.91 -3.25 -20.55
N ARG A 533 8.08 -2.50 -19.45
CA ARG A 533 7.00 -2.09 -18.55
C ARG A 533 6.16 -0.95 -19.12
N HIS A 534 6.67 -0.20 -20.11
CA HIS A 534 5.88 0.80 -20.82
C HIS A 534 4.75 0.13 -21.60
N LYS A 535 3.55 0.69 -21.48
CA LYS A 535 2.39 0.40 -22.32
C LYS A 535 1.74 1.75 -22.69
N PRO A 536 1.04 1.84 -23.83
CA PRO A 536 0.31 3.07 -24.18
C PRO A 536 -0.64 3.55 -23.08
N TRP A 537 -1.21 2.61 -22.31
CA TRP A 537 -2.13 2.87 -21.20
C TRP A 537 -1.47 2.91 -19.81
N LEU A 538 -0.15 2.72 -19.72
CA LEU A 538 0.64 2.78 -18.49
C LEU A 538 2.04 3.32 -18.83
N PRO A 539 2.19 4.66 -18.91
CA PRO A 539 3.48 5.26 -19.23
C PRO A 539 4.52 4.91 -18.17
N PHE A 540 5.68 4.41 -18.60
CA PHE A 540 6.74 4.03 -17.68
C PHE A 540 7.82 5.12 -17.62
N ARG A 541 8.15 5.53 -16.39
CA ARG A 541 9.13 6.58 -16.09
C ARG A 541 10.07 6.08 -15.03
N GLU A 542 11.37 6.29 -15.17
CA GLU A 542 12.36 5.88 -14.17
C GLU A 542 12.44 6.85 -12.98
N TYR A 543 12.10 8.13 -13.20
CA TYR A 543 12.25 9.22 -12.23
C TYR A 543 13.71 9.41 -11.76
N PHE A 544 14.67 9.24 -12.67
CA PHE A 544 16.06 9.56 -12.40
C PHE A 544 16.33 11.05 -12.57
N SER A 545 17.34 11.55 -11.86
CA SER A 545 17.79 12.94 -11.96
C SER A 545 18.18 13.31 -13.41
N THR A 546 18.71 12.35 -14.17
CA THR A 546 19.08 12.52 -15.58
C THR A 546 17.89 12.56 -16.55
N ASP A 547 16.69 12.23 -16.09
CA ASP A 547 15.46 12.22 -16.90
C ASP A 547 14.68 13.53 -16.83
N VAL A 548 15.11 14.47 -15.98
CA VAL A 548 14.44 15.75 -15.79
C VAL A 548 14.52 16.58 -17.07
N LEU A 549 13.35 16.94 -17.59
CA LEU A 549 13.17 17.82 -18.74
C LEU A 549 12.66 19.18 -18.25
N PRO A 550 13.44 20.27 -18.31
CA PRO A 550 12.99 21.57 -17.83
C PRO A 550 11.69 22.06 -18.48
N VAL A 551 10.94 22.88 -17.74
CA VAL A 551 9.71 23.55 -18.19
C VAL A 551 10.01 25.03 -18.35
N LYS A 552 9.73 25.57 -19.53
CA LYS A 552 9.93 26.98 -19.89
C LYS A 552 8.57 27.68 -19.95
N ALA A 553 8.53 28.91 -19.46
CA ALA A 553 7.32 29.73 -19.50
C ALA A 553 6.81 29.89 -20.94
N GLY A 554 5.52 29.66 -21.14
CA GLY A 554 4.83 29.78 -22.43
C GLY A 554 5.07 28.66 -23.45
N GLU A 555 6.00 27.73 -23.22
CA GLU A 555 6.18 26.56 -24.08
C GLU A 555 5.12 25.49 -23.75
N VAL A 556 4.55 24.87 -24.79
CA VAL A 556 3.51 23.83 -24.64
C VAL A 556 4.16 22.45 -24.65
N TYR A 557 3.81 21.63 -23.66
CA TYR A 557 4.32 20.27 -23.48
C TYR A 557 3.16 19.27 -23.53
N GLY A 558 3.24 18.33 -24.47
CA GLY A 558 2.42 17.11 -24.45
C GLY A 558 2.91 16.15 -23.38
N VAL A 559 2.02 15.71 -22.49
CA VAL A 559 2.36 14.83 -21.36
C VAL A 559 1.30 13.75 -21.13
N ASP A 560 1.78 12.55 -20.78
CA ASP A 560 0.92 11.42 -20.40
C ASP A 560 0.89 11.23 -18.89
N VAL A 561 -0.24 11.51 -18.26
CA VAL A 561 -0.45 11.36 -16.81
C VAL A 561 -1.04 9.99 -16.53
N GLU A 562 -0.36 9.19 -15.70
CA GLU A 562 -0.88 7.92 -15.19
C GLU A 562 -1.98 8.20 -14.15
N LEU A 563 -3.16 7.62 -14.35
CA LEU A 563 -4.18 7.49 -13.31
C LEU A 563 -4.23 6.04 -12.83
N TRP A 564 -4.38 5.87 -11.53
CA TRP A 564 -4.29 4.55 -10.90
C TRP A 564 -5.38 3.59 -11.39
N PRO A 565 -5.11 2.27 -11.38
CA PRO A 565 -6.05 1.27 -11.87
C PRO A 565 -7.38 1.35 -11.14
N THR A 566 -8.48 1.14 -11.86
CA THR A 566 -9.82 1.31 -11.32
C THR A 566 -10.81 0.28 -11.84
N ASN A 567 -11.97 0.26 -11.20
CA ASN A 567 -13.19 -0.36 -11.69
C ASN A 567 -14.38 0.58 -11.40
N VAL A 568 -15.25 0.81 -12.37
CA VAL A 568 -16.58 1.42 -12.15
C VAL A 568 -17.55 0.93 -13.22
N VAL A 569 -18.80 0.67 -12.84
CA VAL A 569 -19.88 0.39 -13.79
C VAL A 569 -20.87 1.54 -13.77
N VAL A 570 -20.82 2.37 -14.82
CA VAL A 570 -21.66 3.55 -14.99
C VAL A 570 -22.99 3.11 -15.59
N GLY A 571 -24.09 3.43 -14.90
CA GLY A 571 -25.43 3.11 -15.38
C GLY A 571 -25.89 4.04 -16.51
N VAL A 572 -26.93 3.62 -17.24
CA VAL A 572 -27.58 4.43 -18.28
C VAL A 572 -27.98 5.81 -17.73
N GLY A 573 -27.65 6.86 -18.47
CA GLY A 573 -27.89 8.25 -18.08
C GLY A 573 -26.85 8.84 -17.13
N GLY A 574 -25.95 8.02 -16.56
CA GLY A 574 -24.79 8.50 -15.81
C GLY A 574 -23.62 8.88 -16.74
N GLY A 575 -22.53 9.37 -16.17
CA GLY A 575 -21.36 9.79 -16.93
C GLY A 575 -20.06 9.80 -16.12
N ILE A 576 -18.98 10.14 -16.80
CA ILE A 576 -17.66 10.34 -16.22
C ILE A 576 -17.28 11.81 -16.31
N LEU A 577 -16.61 12.29 -15.28
CA LEU A 577 -16.01 13.62 -15.24
C LEU A 577 -14.51 13.47 -14.98
N LEU A 578 -13.69 14.10 -15.83
CA LEU A 578 -12.26 14.30 -15.61
C LEU A 578 -12.03 15.69 -15.04
N GLU A 579 -11.35 15.75 -13.90
CA GLU A 579 -10.94 16.97 -13.22
C GLU A 579 -9.43 17.14 -13.37
N VAL A 580 -9.01 18.33 -13.78
CA VAL A 580 -7.60 18.76 -13.85
C VAL A 580 -7.38 19.88 -12.84
N SER A 581 -6.42 19.72 -11.94
CA SER A 581 -6.06 20.74 -10.94
C SER A 581 -4.54 20.87 -10.79
N SER A 582 -4.13 21.91 -10.07
CA SER A 582 -2.75 22.17 -9.66
C SER A 582 -2.45 21.73 -8.23
N GLY A 583 -3.41 21.15 -7.52
CA GLY A 583 -3.25 20.66 -6.15
C GLY A 583 -4.20 19.52 -5.83
N ASP A 584 -4.09 18.98 -4.62
CA ASP A 584 -4.99 17.91 -4.17
C ASP A 584 -6.43 18.38 -4.12
N THR A 585 -7.33 17.51 -4.58
CA THR A 585 -8.79 17.72 -4.52
C THR A 585 -9.46 16.65 -3.65
N GLN A 586 -10.78 16.79 -3.43
CA GLN A 586 -11.58 15.87 -2.62
C GLN A 586 -11.21 14.39 -2.90
N GLY A 587 -11.09 13.62 -1.82
CA GLY A 587 -10.62 12.23 -1.84
C GLY A 587 -9.11 12.05 -1.63
N ALA A 588 -8.34 13.13 -1.46
CA ALA A 588 -6.93 13.04 -1.05
C ALA A 588 -6.77 12.71 0.44
N GLY A 589 -7.71 13.13 1.29
CA GLY A 589 -7.68 12.87 2.73
C GLY A 589 -6.36 13.31 3.37
N ILE A 590 -5.67 12.38 4.03
CA ILE A 590 -4.35 12.60 4.64
C ILE A 590 -3.19 12.48 3.65
N PHE A 591 -3.41 12.04 2.40
CA PHE A 591 -2.37 11.77 1.39
C PHE A 591 -2.05 12.99 0.53
N GLN A 592 -1.84 14.14 1.17
CA GLN A 592 -1.63 15.42 0.49
C GLN A 592 -0.17 15.63 0.04
N HIS A 593 -0.04 16.50 -0.96
CA HIS A 593 1.18 16.93 -1.65
C HIS A 593 1.37 18.43 -1.44
N ASN A 594 1.63 18.84 -0.20
CA ASN A 594 1.59 20.25 0.22
C ASN A 594 2.92 20.75 0.80
N SER A 595 4.02 20.02 0.61
CA SER A 595 5.36 20.47 1.02
C SER A 595 5.77 21.74 0.24
N GLU A 596 6.00 22.82 0.98
CA GLU A 596 6.52 24.09 0.43
C GLU A 596 7.99 23.95 -0.04
N THR A 597 8.73 22.97 0.48
CA THR A 597 10.09 22.65 0.04
C THR A 597 10.08 21.94 -1.32
N ASP A 598 9.16 20.98 -1.51
CA ASP A 598 9.03 20.26 -2.77
C ASP A 598 8.34 21.11 -3.85
N ARG A 599 7.37 21.94 -3.44
CA ARG A 599 6.48 22.75 -4.29
C ARG A 599 6.55 24.26 -3.96
N PRO A 600 7.74 24.90 -4.01
CA PRO A 600 7.86 26.30 -3.61
C PRO A 600 7.13 27.24 -4.58
N ALA A 601 6.50 28.28 -4.02
CA ALA A 601 5.82 29.34 -4.77
C ALA A 601 6.71 29.97 -5.86
N SER A 602 8.00 30.10 -5.59
CA SER A 602 8.98 30.65 -6.53
C SER A 602 9.08 29.89 -7.86
N LYS A 603 8.65 28.62 -7.90
CA LYS A 603 8.72 27.73 -9.08
C LYS A 603 7.35 27.38 -9.66
N PHE A 604 6.33 27.24 -8.82
CA PHE A 604 5.02 26.71 -9.23
C PHE A 604 3.88 27.74 -9.21
N ALA A 605 4.04 28.91 -8.58
CA ALA A 605 2.97 29.92 -8.56
C ALA A 605 2.79 30.56 -9.94
N GLY A 606 1.53 30.81 -10.32
CA GLY A 606 1.18 31.38 -11.62
C GLY A 606 -0.13 30.82 -12.16
N GLN A 607 -0.22 30.75 -13.49
CA GLN A 607 -1.36 30.22 -14.22
C GLN A 607 -0.91 29.07 -15.12
N ASN A 608 -1.51 27.90 -14.95
CA ASN A 608 -1.34 26.75 -15.85
C ASN A 608 -2.39 26.82 -16.94
N HIS A 609 -2.09 26.30 -18.12
CA HIS A 609 -3.00 26.31 -19.27
C HIS A 609 -3.08 24.95 -19.92
N ILE A 610 -4.28 24.55 -20.37
CA ILE A 610 -4.51 23.44 -21.29
C ILE A 610 -4.78 24.03 -22.68
N HIS A 611 -4.03 23.59 -23.69
CA HIS A 611 -4.08 24.11 -25.06
C HIS A 611 -4.90 23.21 -25.97
N PHE A 612 -5.70 23.81 -26.84
CA PHE A 612 -6.54 23.13 -27.83
C PHE A 612 -6.29 23.72 -29.22
N GLY A 613 -6.47 22.90 -30.26
CA GLY A 613 -6.32 23.29 -31.66
C GLY A 613 -5.40 22.34 -32.43
N GLU A 614 -4.95 22.77 -33.60
CA GLU A 614 -4.09 21.97 -34.47
C GLU A 614 -2.80 21.52 -33.75
N GLY A 615 -2.62 20.21 -33.63
CA GLY A 615 -1.48 19.59 -32.94
C GLY A 615 -1.62 19.46 -31.42
N PHE A 616 -2.71 19.93 -30.82
CA PHE A 616 -2.95 19.86 -29.37
C PHE A 616 -4.21 19.05 -29.02
N ASP A 617 -4.21 17.78 -29.39
CA ASP A 617 -5.27 16.88 -28.95
C ASP A 617 -5.09 16.56 -27.47
N ASN A 618 -6.13 16.76 -26.67
CA ASN A 618 -6.16 16.32 -25.28
C ASN A 618 -7.18 15.20 -25.15
N TYR A 619 -6.83 14.13 -24.46
CA TYR A 619 -7.75 13.00 -24.27
C TYR A 619 -7.45 12.25 -22.97
N VAL A 620 -8.45 11.52 -22.48
CA VAL A 620 -8.29 10.47 -21.49
C VAL A 620 -8.66 9.14 -22.11
N THR A 621 -7.76 8.18 -22.02
CA THR A 621 -7.97 6.82 -22.52
C THR A 621 -8.59 5.99 -21.40
N LEU A 622 -9.86 5.62 -21.56
CA LEU A 622 -10.60 4.81 -20.60
C LEU A 622 -10.57 3.32 -21.00
N PRO A 623 -10.32 2.39 -20.06
CA PRO A 623 -10.32 0.94 -20.31
C PRO A 623 -11.75 0.40 -20.30
N ILE A 624 -12.47 0.55 -21.41
CA ILE A 624 -13.86 0.11 -21.55
C ILE A 624 -13.91 -1.42 -21.65
N ILE A 625 -14.80 -2.05 -20.90
CA ILE A 625 -15.08 -3.49 -21.04
C ILE A 625 -16.36 -3.66 -21.88
N PRO A 626 -16.29 -4.25 -23.08
CA PRO A 626 -17.46 -4.54 -23.90
C PRO A 626 -18.42 -5.49 -23.18
N GLU A 627 -19.72 -5.32 -23.44
CA GLU A 627 -20.71 -6.31 -23.02
C GLU A 627 -20.38 -7.66 -23.67
N HIS A 628 -20.22 -8.71 -22.86
CA HIS A 628 -20.13 -10.07 -23.38
C HIS A 628 -21.47 -10.43 -24.03
N ILE A 629 -21.49 -10.56 -25.36
CA ILE A 629 -22.65 -11.04 -26.14
C ILE A 629 -22.91 -12.52 -25.84
#